data_AF-A0A5R2NAW0-F1
#
_entry.id   AF-A0A5R2NAW0-F1
#
_cell.length_a   1.000
_cell.length_b   1.000
_cell.length_c   1.000
_cell.angle_alpha   90.00
_cell.angle_beta   90.00
_cell.angle_gamma   90.00
#
_symmetry.space_group_name_H-M   'P 1'
#
loop_
_entity.id
_entity.type
_entity.pdbx_description
1 polymer ?
#
loop_
_entity_poly.entity_id
_entity_poly.type
_entity_poly.pdbx_seq_one_letter_code
_entity_poly.pdbx_strand_id
1 'polypeptide(L)'
;MKPDLVEFGGSLQRPFLVIGGSSKPGLEATGGTSFAAPSTLRLGAGIKAHFGGSIGLLAVRALLVHSTEDSEHPYREVGWGRVARTLEDIVVCDDDTIRVIYQGDISPTKYIRAPIPLPDGGIAGNAEIMATLAYKCLTDPHHPGNYTRAGLEVTFRPHDGKFKTDDQLHPDSKSFFSSIRSGGEEEELRRDAWKWENCLHASRIFRGSSLRNPCFDIHYNSRLEGRNFTPAEKLPYALAVTVWAKGIADFYDQVVRKYATQLEPLRPVVEIPIRT
;
A
#
# COMPACT_ATOMS: atom_id res chain seq x y z
N MET A 1 -9.42 4.57 -9.67
CA MET A 1 -7.99 4.87 -9.76
C MET A 1 -7.36 3.75 -10.58
N LYS A 2 -7.19 4.00 -11.88
CA LYS A 2 -6.49 3.10 -12.80
C LYS A 2 -5.70 3.97 -13.79
N PRO A 3 -4.49 3.55 -14.21
CA PRO A 3 -3.76 2.33 -13.80
C PRO A 3 -3.38 2.35 -12.31
N ASP A 4 -2.94 1.24 -11.71
CA ASP A 4 -2.50 1.26 -10.30
C ASP A 4 -1.17 2.03 -10.14
N LEU A 5 -0.29 1.87 -11.12
CA LEU A 5 1.04 2.47 -11.21
C LEU A 5 1.47 2.46 -12.68
N VAL A 6 2.57 3.13 -12.98
CA VAL A 6 3.20 3.12 -14.31
C VAL A 6 4.67 2.68 -14.24
N GLU A 7 5.21 2.27 -15.39
CA GLU A 7 6.62 1.99 -15.59
C GLU A 7 7.00 2.43 -17.02
N PHE A 8 8.29 2.64 -17.26
CA PHE A 8 8.82 2.98 -18.55
C PHE A 8 8.57 1.88 -19.59
N GLY A 9 7.78 2.22 -20.60
CA GLY A 9 7.54 1.39 -21.78
C GLY A 9 8.01 2.02 -23.10
N GLY A 10 8.77 3.11 -23.04
CA GLY A 10 9.17 3.91 -24.21
C GLY A 10 8.38 5.22 -24.36
N SER A 11 9.03 6.25 -24.90
CA SER A 11 8.45 7.55 -25.27
C SER A 11 9.05 8.07 -26.58
N LEU A 12 8.52 9.17 -27.11
CA LEU A 12 9.06 9.81 -28.32
C LEU A 12 10.52 10.26 -28.14
N GLN A 13 10.86 10.82 -26.98
CA GLN A 13 12.22 11.29 -26.67
C GLN A 13 13.16 10.16 -26.27
N ARG A 14 12.60 9.05 -25.74
CA ARG A 14 13.35 7.89 -25.28
C ARG A 14 12.59 6.62 -25.67
N PRO A 15 12.75 6.11 -26.91
CA PRO A 15 12.06 4.90 -27.32
C PRO A 15 12.58 3.68 -26.54
N PHE A 16 11.74 2.66 -26.44
CA PHE A 16 12.14 1.34 -26.00
C PHE A 16 12.85 0.63 -27.16
N LEU A 17 14.04 0.09 -26.91
CA LEU A 17 14.83 -0.57 -27.95
C LEU A 17 14.60 -2.09 -27.88
N VAL A 18 14.22 -2.69 -28.99
CA VAL A 18 14.01 -4.14 -29.13
C VAL A 18 14.90 -4.70 -30.24
N ILE A 19 15.15 -6.01 -30.21
CA ILE A 19 15.87 -6.69 -31.29
C ILE A 19 14.95 -6.79 -32.49
N GLY A 20 15.38 -6.25 -33.64
CA GLY A 20 14.62 -6.27 -34.87
C GLY A 20 14.49 -7.67 -35.48
N GLY A 21 13.35 -7.96 -36.11
CA GLY A 21 13.04 -9.27 -36.68
C GLY A 21 13.68 -9.54 -38.05
N SER A 22 14.48 -8.60 -38.57
CA SER A 22 15.08 -8.70 -39.91
C SER A 22 16.29 -9.64 -39.95
N SER A 23 16.66 -10.11 -41.14
CA SER A 23 17.84 -10.97 -41.34
C SER A 23 19.18 -10.31 -40.98
N LYS A 24 19.19 -8.98 -40.78
CA LYS A 24 20.34 -8.25 -40.24
C LYS A 24 20.09 -7.93 -38.77
N PRO A 25 20.99 -8.29 -37.84
CA PRO A 25 20.85 -7.91 -36.44
C PRO A 25 20.86 -6.39 -36.32
N GLY A 26 19.83 -5.84 -35.69
CA GLY A 26 19.64 -4.41 -35.51
C GLY A 26 18.69 -4.13 -34.35
N LEU A 27 18.71 -2.88 -33.87
CA LEU A 27 17.78 -2.40 -32.86
C LEU A 27 16.64 -1.65 -33.53
N GLU A 28 15.41 -1.95 -33.13
CA GLU A 28 14.21 -1.23 -33.53
C GLU A 28 13.68 -0.40 -32.36
N ALA A 29 13.31 0.85 -32.66
CA ALA A 29 12.71 1.77 -31.69
C ALA A 29 11.20 1.55 -31.65
N THR A 30 10.67 1.29 -30.45
CA THR A 30 9.24 1.06 -30.21
C THR A 30 8.80 1.66 -28.88
N GLY A 31 7.52 1.56 -28.54
CA GLY A 31 7.00 2.00 -27.25
C GLY A 31 5.60 1.50 -27.00
N GLY A 32 5.27 1.29 -25.73
CA GLY A 32 3.93 0.85 -25.33
C GLY A 32 3.87 0.28 -23.92
N THR A 33 2.66 0.24 -23.36
CA THR A 33 2.39 -0.35 -22.05
C THR A 33 2.69 -1.85 -22.01
N SER A 34 2.69 -2.53 -23.16
CA SER A 34 3.13 -3.93 -23.31
C SER A 34 4.62 -4.15 -22.99
N PHE A 35 5.45 -3.11 -23.01
CA PHE A 35 6.85 -3.15 -22.56
C PHE A 35 7.01 -2.77 -21.09
N ALA A 36 6.17 -1.85 -20.59
CA ALA A 36 6.12 -1.47 -19.18
C ALA A 36 5.67 -2.65 -18.28
N ALA A 37 4.61 -3.36 -18.68
CA ALA A 37 4.03 -4.45 -17.90
C ALA A 37 5.03 -5.59 -17.52
N PRO A 38 5.82 -6.16 -18.44
CA PRO A 38 6.83 -7.16 -18.07
C PRO A 38 7.97 -6.59 -17.21
N SER A 39 8.30 -5.30 -17.34
CA SER A 39 9.27 -4.64 -16.47
C SER A 39 8.76 -4.58 -15.02
N THR A 40 7.52 -4.17 -14.81
CA THR A 40 6.87 -4.24 -13.49
C THR A 40 6.77 -5.69 -12.99
N LEU A 41 6.45 -6.64 -13.85
CA LEU A 41 6.38 -8.06 -13.48
C LEU A 41 7.73 -8.58 -12.99
N ARG A 42 8.85 -8.15 -13.59
CA ARG A 42 10.21 -8.50 -13.13
C ARG A 42 10.43 -8.08 -11.68
N LEU A 43 10.02 -6.88 -11.29
CA LEU A 43 10.12 -6.41 -9.90
C LEU A 43 9.26 -7.27 -8.97
N GLY A 44 7.99 -7.51 -9.33
CA GLY A 44 7.10 -8.36 -8.53
C GLY A 44 7.59 -9.80 -8.37
N ALA A 45 8.10 -10.39 -9.46
CA ALA A 45 8.73 -11.70 -9.44
C ALA A 45 10.01 -11.71 -8.60
N GLY A 46 10.81 -10.64 -8.65
CA GLY A 46 11.98 -10.43 -7.81
C GLY A 46 11.63 -10.45 -6.32
N ILE A 47 10.60 -9.68 -5.90
CA ILE A 47 10.10 -9.68 -4.51
C ILE A 47 9.69 -11.10 -4.11
N LYS A 48 8.92 -11.79 -4.98
CA LYS A 48 8.42 -13.13 -4.69
C LYS A 48 9.53 -14.19 -4.63
N ALA A 49 10.55 -14.08 -5.47
CA ALA A 49 11.71 -14.96 -5.47
C ALA A 49 12.60 -14.71 -4.24
N HIS A 50 12.81 -13.45 -3.88
CA HIS A 50 13.64 -13.05 -2.74
C HIS A 50 13.04 -13.51 -1.40
N PHE A 51 11.73 -13.35 -1.20
CA PHE A 51 11.07 -13.69 0.08
C PHE A 51 10.28 -15.00 0.07
N GLY A 52 10.24 -15.71 -1.06
CA GLY A 52 9.59 -17.01 -1.19
C GLY A 52 8.15 -17.03 -0.70
N GLY A 53 7.84 -17.98 0.20
CA GLY A 53 6.51 -18.17 0.77
C GLY A 53 6.06 -17.07 1.74
N SER A 54 6.99 -16.28 2.28
CA SER A 54 6.71 -15.33 3.36
C SER A 54 5.88 -14.12 2.92
N ILE A 55 5.84 -13.81 1.61
CA ILE A 55 5.05 -12.70 1.05
C ILE A 55 4.03 -13.24 0.03
N GLY A 56 2.74 -12.99 0.28
CA GLY A 56 1.66 -13.31 -0.66
C GLY A 56 1.60 -12.38 -1.87
N LEU A 57 0.90 -12.78 -2.95
CA LEU A 57 0.80 -11.97 -4.17
C LEU A 57 0.12 -10.60 -3.96
N LEU A 58 -0.83 -10.51 -3.02
CA LEU A 58 -1.43 -9.22 -2.65
C LEU A 58 -0.43 -8.30 -1.97
N ALA A 59 0.45 -8.85 -1.12
CA ALA A 59 1.50 -8.08 -0.48
C ALA A 59 2.55 -7.63 -1.51
N VAL A 60 2.87 -8.45 -2.52
CA VAL A 60 3.70 -8.02 -3.67
C VAL A 60 3.05 -6.82 -4.39
N ARG A 61 1.76 -6.89 -4.74
CA ARG A 61 1.05 -5.75 -5.34
C ARG A 61 1.08 -4.51 -4.45
N ALA A 62 0.82 -4.69 -3.14
CA ALA A 62 0.86 -3.60 -2.18
C ALA A 62 2.25 -2.96 -2.14
N LEU A 63 3.34 -3.73 -2.10
CA LEU A 63 4.71 -3.22 -2.10
C LEU A 63 5.09 -2.47 -3.38
N LEU A 64 4.67 -2.96 -4.55
CA LEU A 64 4.91 -2.28 -5.82
C LEU A 64 4.26 -0.89 -5.83
N VAL A 65 3.00 -0.80 -5.38
CA VAL A 65 2.30 0.49 -5.25
C VAL A 65 2.89 1.32 -4.10
N HIS A 66 3.32 0.70 -3.02
CA HIS A 66 3.91 1.38 -1.87
C HIS A 66 5.25 2.06 -2.20
N SER A 67 5.93 1.55 -3.22
CA SER A 67 7.24 2.03 -3.65
C SER A 67 7.14 2.87 -4.93
N THR A 68 5.96 3.45 -5.22
CA THR A 68 5.83 4.40 -6.31
C THR A 68 6.46 5.75 -5.94
N GLU A 69 7.15 6.35 -6.89
CA GLU A 69 7.67 7.70 -6.78
C GLU A 69 6.53 8.73 -6.85
N ASP A 70 6.67 9.79 -6.05
CA ASP A 70 5.78 10.95 -6.11
C ASP A 70 5.78 11.56 -7.51
N SER A 71 4.60 11.99 -7.95
CA SER A 71 4.39 12.54 -9.28
C SER A 71 3.43 13.72 -9.22
N GLU A 72 3.77 14.79 -9.93
CA GLU A 72 2.87 15.93 -10.14
C GLU A 72 1.80 15.65 -11.20
N HIS A 73 1.94 14.56 -11.96
CA HIS A 73 0.95 14.15 -12.96
C HIS A 73 -0.37 13.71 -12.32
N PRO A 74 -1.52 13.93 -12.98
CA PRO A 74 -2.81 13.49 -12.48
C PRO A 74 -2.85 11.98 -12.23
N TYR A 75 -3.42 11.55 -11.10
CA TYR A 75 -3.58 10.12 -10.77
C TYR A 75 -4.32 9.30 -11.86
N ARG A 76 -5.16 9.96 -12.67
CA ARG A 76 -5.86 9.33 -13.82
C ARG A 76 -4.92 8.89 -14.94
N GLU A 77 -3.73 9.47 -15.02
CA GLU A 77 -2.74 9.18 -16.06
C GLU A 77 -1.68 8.20 -15.55
N VAL A 78 -1.18 8.42 -14.32
CA VAL A 78 -0.01 7.69 -13.80
C VAL A 78 -0.32 6.69 -12.69
N GLY A 79 -1.59 6.55 -12.33
CA GLY A 79 -1.95 5.75 -11.17
C GLY A 79 -1.45 6.39 -9.88
N TRP A 80 -0.93 5.59 -8.95
CA TRP A 80 -0.24 6.08 -7.74
C TRP A 80 1.15 6.66 -8.02
N GLY A 81 1.69 6.48 -9.23
CA GLY A 81 2.99 6.98 -9.62
C GLY A 81 3.80 5.94 -10.40
N ARG A 82 5.06 6.26 -10.65
CA ARG A 82 6.00 5.32 -11.30
C ARG A 82 6.58 4.38 -10.25
N VAL A 83 6.54 3.07 -10.50
CA VAL A 83 7.14 2.09 -9.56
C VAL A 83 8.65 2.31 -9.39
N ALA A 84 9.17 1.95 -8.22
CA ALA A 84 10.60 1.93 -7.93
C ALA A 84 11.42 1.23 -9.02
N ARG A 85 12.62 1.75 -9.28
CA ARG A 85 13.46 1.29 -10.40
C ARG A 85 14.20 0.00 -10.11
N THR A 86 14.48 -0.28 -8.84
CA THR A 86 15.26 -1.43 -8.41
C THR A 86 14.52 -2.25 -7.36
N LEU A 87 14.95 -3.49 -7.14
CA LEU A 87 14.35 -4.34 -6.13
C LEU A 87 14.73 -3.84 -4.73
N GLU A 88 15.96 -3.34 -4.56
CA GLU A 88 16.48 -2.79 -3.30
C GLU A 88 15.62 -1.67 -2.76
N ASP A 89 15.20 -0.75 -3.61
CA ASP A 89 14.32 0.38 -3.24
C ASP A 89 13.00 -0.10 -2.61
N ILE A 90 12.57 -1.34 -2.91
CA ILE A 90 11.35 -1.94 -2.40
C ILE A 90 11.61 -2.75 -1.12
N VAL A 91 12.71 -3.52 -1.09
CA VAL A 91 12.94 -4.56 -0.08
C VAL A 91 13.86 -4.13 1.06
N VAL A 92 14.64 -3.06 0.88
CA VAL A 92 15.56 -2.53 1.88
C VAL A 92 14.92 -1.32 2.59
N CYS A 93 15.26 -1.14 3.85
CA CYS A 93 14.91 0.03 4.66
C CYS A 93 16.20 0.65 5.22
N ASP A 94 16.24 1.97 5.30
CA ASP A 94 17.29 2.70 6.00
C ASP A 94 17.12 2.59 7.53
N ASP A 95 18.16 2.91 8.29
CA ASP A 95 18.16 2.76 9.76
C ASP A 95 17.11 3.65 10.48
N ASP A 96 16.71 4.76 9.84
CA ASP A 96 15.70 5.70 10.33
C ASP A 96 14.26 5.33 9.91
N THR A 97 14.09 4.15 9.31
CA THR A 97 12.86 3.73 8.63
C THR A 97 12.45 2.32 9.03
N ILE A 98 11.16 2.10 9.27
CA ILE A 98 10.59 0.75 9.39
C ILE A 98 9.51 0.55 8.35
N ARG A 99 9.55 -0.58 7.64
CA ARG A 99 8.47 -1.04 6.76
C ARG A 99 7.90 -2.34 7.28
N VAL A 100 6.60 -2.36 7.52
CA VAL A 100 5.87 -3.52 8.01
C VAL A 100 4.78 -3.93 7.05
N ILE A 101 4.65 -5.22 6.82
CA ILE A 101 3.62 -5.82 5.96
C ILE A 101 2.69 -6.64 6.84
N TYR A 102 1.41 -6.27 6.82
CA TYR A 102 0.33 -7.09 7.35
C TYR A 102 -0.33 -7.82 6.18
N GLN A 103 -0.45 -9.14 6.27
CA GLN A 103 -1.16 -9.94 5.27
C GLN A 103 -2.04 -10.97 5.97
N GLY A 104 -3.21 -11.25 5.40
CA GLY A 104 -4.13 -12.23 5.97
C GLY A 104 -5.51 -12.13 5.36
N ASP A 105 -6.49 -12.67 6.09
CA ASP A 105 -7.88 -12.73 5.67
C ASP A 105 -8.78 -12.05 6.70
N ILE A 106 -9.71 -11.21 6.24
CA ILE A 106 -10.71 -10.57 7.08
C ILE A 106 -12.08 -11.22 6.88
N SER A 107 -12.70 -11.66 7.98
CA SER A 107 -14.07 -12.17 7.97
C SER A 107 -15.06 -11.02 7.77
N PRO A 108 -16.21 -11.25 7.13
CA PRO A 108 -17.25 -10.22 6.99
C PRO A 108 -17.64 -9.63 8.33
N THR A 109 -17.98 -8.32 8.34
CA THR A 109 -18.42 -7.56 9.53
C THR A 109 -17.45 -7.54 10.71
N LYS A 110 -16.22 -8.05 10.54
CA LYS A 110 -15.16 -7.96 11.54
C LYS A 110 -14.24 -6.78 11.28
N TYR A 111 -13.62 -6.35 12.37
CA TYR A 111 -12.57 -5.35 12.39
C TYR A 111 -11.23 -6.05 12.60
N ILE A 112 -10.22 -5.61 11.87
CA ILE A 112 -8.82 -5.92 12.16
C ILE A 112 -8.13 -4.64 12.58
N ARG A 113 -7.35 -4.70 13.65
CA ARG A 113 -6.47 -3.62 14.07
C ARG A 113 -5.05 -3.91 13.62
N ALA A 114 -4.51 -3.07 12.74
CA ALA A 114 -3.12 -3.10 12.32
C ALA A 114 -2.35 -2.01 13.08
N PRO A 115 -1.53 -2.36 14.09
CA PRO A 115 -0.71 -1.38 14.79
C PRO A 115 0.31 -0.74 13.83
N ILE A 116 0.74 0.47 14.13
CA ILE A 116 1.85 1.12 13.43
C ILE A 116 3.02 1.15 14.42
N PRO A 117 4.07 0.36 14.19
CA PRO A 117 5.15 0.20 15.16
C PRO A 117 5.91 1.50 15.39
N LEU A 118 6.02 1.89 16.67
CA LEU A 118 6.79 3.04 17.12
C LEU A 118 7.68 2.67 18.33
N PRO A 119 8.87 3.25 18.48
CA PRO A 119 9.73 3.02 19.65
C PRO A 119 9.05 3.52 20.94
N ASP A 120 9.50 3.03 22.10
CA ASP A 120 8.92 3.40 23.40
C ASP A 120 9.09 4.87 23.76
N GLY A 121 10.18 5.50 23.33
CA GLY A 121 10.43 6.93 23.51
C GLY A 121 9.56 7.84 22.63
N GLY A 122 8.74 7.28 21.74
CA GLY A 122 8.04 8.03 20.71
C GLY A 122 9.00 8.58 19.65
N ILE A 123 8.54 9.55 18.86
CA ILE A 123 9.34 10.19 17.82
C ILE A 123 9.57 11.66 18.16
N ALA A 124 10.83 12.10 18.17
CA ALA A 124 11.18 13.50 18.25
C ALA A 124 11.01 14.18 16.88
N GLY A 125 10.40 15.38 16.84
CA GLY A 125 10.17 16.11 15.59
C GLY A 125 8.96 15.57 14.81
N ASN A 126 9.14 15.37 13.50
CA ASN A 126 8.09 14.88 12.61
C ASN A 126 8.34 13.42 12.23
N ALA A 127 7.26 12.66 12.08
CA ALA A 127 7.24 11.33 11.52
C ALA A 127 6.42 11.35 10.24
N GLU A 128 6.93 10.73 9.18
CA GLU A 128 6.16 10.47 7.98
C GLU A 128 5.64 9.04 8.03
N ILE A 129 4.34 8.86 7.77
CA ILE A 129 3.70 7.56 7.70
C ILE A 129 3.12 7.42 6.30
N MET A 130 3.57 6.41 5.57
CA MET A 130 2.98 5.96 4.32
C MET A 130 2.28 4.63 4.55
N ALA A 131 1.12 4.45 3.94
CA ALA A 131 0.42 3.18 3.98
C ALA A 131 -0.17 2.83 2.62
N THR A 132 -0.20 1.53 2.31
CA THR A 132 -0.79 0.99 1.09
C THR A 132 -1.59 -0.25 1.41
N LEU A 133 -2.91 -0.16 1.28
CA LEU A 133 -3.83 -1.28 1.49
C LEU A 133 -4.26 -1.84 0.13
N ALA A 134 -4.04 -3.12 -0.11
CA ALA A 134 -4.51 -3.84 -1.28
C ALA A 134 -5.38 -5.04 -0.87
N TYR A 135 -6.48 -5.26 -1.60
CA TYR A 135 -7.33 -6.43 -1.43
C TYR A 135 -7.88 -6.90 -2.77
N LYS A 136 -8.44 -8.11 -2.82
CA LYS A 136 -9.08 -8.66 -4.03
C LYS A 136 -10.50 -9.07 -3.70
N CYS A 137 -11.43 -8.59 -4.51
CA CYS A 137 -12.83 -8.97 -4.43
C CYS A 137 -13.41 -9.16 -5.82
N LEU A 138 -14.54 -9.87 -5.87
CA LEU A 138 -15.35 -9.99 -7.07
C LEU A 138 -16.08 -8.67 -7.36
N THR A 139 -16.54 -8.51 -8.59
CA THR A 139 -17.38 -7.38 -9.02
C THR A 139 -18.85 -7.79 -9.08
N ASP A 140 -19.73 -6.78 -9.10
CA ASP A 140 -21.18 -6.90 -9.31
C ASP A 140 -21.60 -5.91 -10.41
N PRO A 141 -21.42 -6.30 -11.70
CA PRO A 141 -21.69 -5.41 -12.83
C PRO A 141 -23.15 -4.97 -12.95
N HIS A 142 -24.10 -5.76 -12.42
CA HIS A 142 -25.53 -5.44 -12.43
C HIS A 142 -25.89 -4.33 -11.45
N HIS A 143 -25.00 -4.01 -10.50
CA HIS A 143 -25.22 -3.01 -9.46
C HIS A 143 -24.10 -1.96 -9.48
N PRO A 144 -24.07 -1.08 -10.50
CA PRO A 144 -22.95 -0.18 -10.73
C PRO A 144 -22.69 0.79 -9.59
N GLY A 145 -23.67 1.16 -8.75
CA GLY A 145 -23.44 2.00 -7.56
C GLY A 145 -22.51 1.35 -6.51
N ASN A 146 -22.47 0.01 -6.47
CA ASN A 146 -21.62 -0.78 -5.59
C ASN A 146 -20.86 -1.83 -6.42
N TYR A 147 -20.09 -1.35 -7.41
CA TYR A 147 -19.46 -2.20 -8.42
C TYR A 147 -18.57 -3.32 -7.86
N THR A 148 -17.89 -3.11 -6.74
CA THR A 148 -17.09 -4.16 -6.08
C THR A 148 -17.90 -4.85 -4.99
N ARG A 149 -17.76 -6.16 -4.81
CA ARG A 149 -18.46 -6.92 -3.75
C ARG A 149 -17.85 -6.76 -2.35
N ALA A 150 -16.78 -5.98 -2.23
CA ALA A 150 -16.13 -5.66 -0.97
C ALA A 150 -15.63 -4.20 -0.95
N GLY A 151 -15.79 -3.56 0.20
CA GLY A 151 -15.11 -2.32 0.58
C GLY A 151 -14.36 -2.53 1.90
N LEU A 152 -13.11 -2.06 1.96
CA LEU A 152 -12.40 -1.93 3.23
C LEU A 152 -12.43 -0.47 3.67
N GLU A 153 -13.11 -0.19 4.78
CA GLU A 153 -13.11 1.13 5.40
C GLU A 153 -11.98 1.19 6.43
N VAL A 154 -11.08 2.16 6.26
CA VAL A 154 -9.88 2.28 7.11
C VAL A 154 -9.98 3.52 7.98
N THR A 155 -9.93 3.32 9.29
CA THR A 155 -9.90 4.39 10.28
C THR A 155 -8.51 4.48 10.89
N PHE A 156 -7.83 5.60 10.69
CA PHE A 156 -6.53 5.87 11.33
C PHE A 156 -6.73 6.47 12.71
N ARG A 157 -6.12 5.86 13.73
CA ARG A 157 -6.09 6.37 15.11
C ARG A 157 -4.65 6.68 15.50
N PRO A 158 -4.24 7.96 15.57
CA PRO A 158 -2.86 8.32 15.83
C PRO A 158 -2.44 8.12 17.29
N HIS A 159 -3.38 8.19 18.24
CA HIS A 159 -3.07 8.24 19.67
C HIS A 159 -4.13 7.52 20.50
N ASP A 160 -3.75 6.43 21.17
CA ASP A 160 -4.67 5.56 21.92
C ASP A 160 -5.29 6.17 23.19
N GLY A 161 -4.72 7.25 23.73
CA GLY A 161 -5.24 7.94 24.92
C GLY A 161 -5.97 9.26 24.67
N LYS A 162 -6.31 9.59 23.43
CA LYS A 162 -7.03 10.83 23.13
C LYS A 162 -8.47 10.51 22.76
N PHE A 163 -9.39 11.08 23.52
CA PHE A 163 -10.83 10.95 23.35
C PHE A 163 -11.45 12.34 23.40
N LYS A 164 -12.37 12.64 22.49
CA LYS A 164 -13.12 13.91 22.51
C LYS A 164 -14.09 14.01 23.67
N THR A 165 -14.70 12.89 24.06
CA THR A 165 -15.70 12.81 25.12
C THR A 165 -15.41 11.60 25.99
N ASP A 166 -15.71 11.69 27.28
CA ASP A 166 -15.42 10.62 28.26
C ASP A 166 -16.16 9.31 27.94
N ASP A 167 -17.35 9.39 27.34
CA ASP A 167 -18.17 8.23 26.94
C ASP A 167 -17.71 7.55 25.64
N GLN A 168 -16.66 8.05 24.98
CA GLN A 168 -16.22 7.54 23.68
C GLN A 168 -15.48 6.19 23.83
N LEU A 169 -16.02 5.13 23.23
CA LEU A 169 -15.45 3.78 23.31
C LEU A 169 -14.09 3.61 22.61
N HIS A 170 -13.77 4.47 21.64
CA HIS A 170 -12.57 4.35 20.81
C HIS A 170 -11.80 5.65 20.75
N PRO A 171 -10.47 5.63 20.60
CA PRO A 171 -9.67 6.85 20.51
C PRO A 171 -10.01 7.69 19.28
N ASP A 172 -9.68 8.97 19.30
CA ASP A 172 -9.96 9.89 18.19
C ASP A 172 -9.33 9.42 16.87
N SER A 173 -10.10 9.53 15.78
CA SER A 173 -9.63 9.24 14.44
C SER A 173 -9.14 10.49 13.70
N LYS A 174 -8.26 10.27 12.73
CA LYS A 174 -7.85 11.26 11.73
C LYS A 174 -8.01 10.71 10.32
N SER A 175 -8.21 11.61 9.36
CA SER A 175 -8.16 11.28 7.94
C SER A 175 -6.74 10.82 7.55
N PHE A 176 -6.66 9.79 6.70
CA PHE A 176 -5.41 9.28 6.16
C PHE A 176 -5.50 9.09 4.63
N PHE A 177 -6.29 8.11 4.17
CA PHE A 177 -6.44 7.79 2.74
C PHE A 177 -7.37 8.73 1.97
N SER A 178 -8.39 9.30 2.62
CA SER A 178 -9.34 10.25 2.03
C SER A 178 -9.46 11.49 2.89
N SER A 179 -9.54 12.68 2.28
CA SER A 179 -9.83 13.94 2.97
C SER A 179 -11.30 14.04 3.41
N ILE A 180 -12.18 13.25 2.79
CA ILE A 180 -13.61 13.20 3.09
C ILE A 180 -13.86 12.30 4.31
N ARG A 181 -14.60 12.83 5.29
CA ARG A 181 -15.09 12.08 6.46
C ARG A 181 -16.27 11.21 6.04
N SER A 182 -16.46 10.06 6.69
CA SER A 182 -17.60 9.17 6.44
C SER A 182 -18.93 9.96 6.42
N GLY A 183 -19.68 9.88 5.31
CA GLY A 183 -20.94 10.61 5.10
C GLY A 183 -20.97 11.64 3.96
N GLY A 184 -19.94 11.71 3.10
CA GLY A 184 -19.97 12.53 1.88
C GLY A 184 -21.00 12.06 0.86
N GLU A 185 -21.32 12.91 -0.11
CA GLU A 185 -22.25 12.56 -1.21
C GLU A 185 -21.69 11.41 -2.06
N GLU A 186 -22.56 10.69 -2.79
CA GLU A 186 -22.16 9.51 -3.58
C GLU A 186 -21.00 9.80 -4.55
N GLU A 187 -21.07 10.95 -5.24
CA GLU A 187 -20.06 11.39 -6.21
C GLU A 187 -18.73 11.73 -5.53
N GLU A 188 -18.79 12.39 -4.37
CA GLU A 188 -17.63 12.70 -3.55
C GLU A 188 -16.94 11.42 -3.04
N LEU A 189 -17.71 10.43 -2.60
CA LEU A 189 -17.15 9.16 -2.16
C LEU A 189 -16.48 8.39 -3.31
N ARG A 190 -16.99 8.51 -4.53
CA ARG A 190 -16.39 7.87 -5.72
C ARG A 190 -15.12 8.57 -6.17
N ARG A 191 -15.09 9.90 -6.11
CA ARG A 191 -13.94 10.70 -6.54
C ARG A 191 -12.82 10.73 -5.51
N ASP A 192 -13.17 10.97 -4.24
CA ASP A 192 -12.21 11.40 -3.22
C ASP A 192 -12.11 10.45 -2.02
N ALA A 193 -13.10 9.54 -1.84
CA ALA A 193 -13.05 8.46 -0.84
C ALA A 193 -12.82 7.07 -1.43
N TRP A 194 -12.52 6.99 -2.73
CA TRP A 194 -12.08 5.76 -3.40
C TRP A 194 -13.04 4.57 -3.25
N LYS A 195 -14.36 4.84 -3.25
CA LYS A 195 -15.45 3.89 -2.90
C LYS A 195 -15.46 2.52 -3.63
N TRP A 196 -14.68 2.37 -4.70
CA TRP A 196 -14.52 1.12 -5.47
C TRP A 196 -13.08 0.67 -5.66
N GLU A 197 -12.13 1.40 -5.09
CA GLU A 197 -10.72 1.02 -5.22
C GLU A 197 -10.40 -0.13 -4.30
N ASN A 198 -9.75 -1.14 -4.88
CA ASN A 198 -9.20 -2.26 -4.14
C ASN A 198 -7.73 -2.06 -3.77
N CYS A 199 -7.20 -0.86 -4.00
CA CYS A 199 -5.86 -0.43 -3.64
C CYS A 199 -5.90 1.03 -3.20
N LEU A 200 -5.60 1.29 -1.93
CA LEU A 200 -5.53 2.63 -1.34
C LEU A 200 -4.07 2.92 -1.00
N HIS A 201 -3.58 4.11 -1.32
CA HIS A 201 -2.23 4.55 -0.98
C HIS A 201 -2.26 6.01 -0.50
N ALA A 202 -1.49 6.33 0.54
CA ALA A 202 -1.30 7.70 1.00
C ALA A 202 -0.03 7.81 1.87
N SER A 203 0.64 8.96 1.80
CA SER A 203 1.65 9.40 2.77
C SER A 203 1.19 10.66 3.52
N ARG A 204 1.47 10.73 4.82
CA ARG A 204 1.11 11.87 5.69
C ARG A 204 2.20 12.12 6.73
N ILE A 205 2.48 13.39 6.98
CA ILE A 205 3.43 13.83 8.00
C ILE A 205 2.68 14.21 9.29
N PHE A 206 3.16 13.71 10.42
CA PHE A 206 2.63 13.99 11.75
C PHE A 206 3.74 14.50 12.68
N ARG A 207 3.37 15.32 13.67
CA ARG A 207 4.26 15.58 14.80
C ARG A 207 4.40 14.29 15.60
N GLY A 208 5.61 13.86 15.91
CA GLY A 208 5.87 12.63 16.66
C GLY A 208 5.21 12.63 18.04
N SER A 209 5.14 13.79 18.71
CA SER A 209 4.39 13.96 19.97
C SER A 209 2.87 13.77 19.86
N SER A 210 2.32 13.75 18.64
CA SER A 210 0.91 13.47 18.40
C SER A 210 0.60 11.98 18.19
N LEU A 211 1.64 11.14 18.12
CA LEU A 211 1.53 9.71 17.88
C LEU A 211 1.80 8.92 19.16
N ARG A 212 0.89 8.01 19.53
CA ARG A 212 1.08 7.07 20.63
C ARG A 212 0.31 5.79 20.37
N ASN A 213 1.02 4.68 20.18
CA ASN A 213 0.47 3.41 19.72
C ASN A 213 -0.51 3.60 18.53
N PRO A 214 -0.11 4.31 17.45
CA PRO A 214 -0.98 4.53 16.32
C PRO A 214 -1.42 3.21 15.69
N CYS A 215 -2.61 3.18 15.11
CA CYS A 215 -3.11 2.00 14.40
C CYS A 215 -4.08 2.36 13.27
N PHE A 216 -4.27 1.39 12.37
CA PHE A 216 -5.37 1.36 11.43
C PHE A 216 -6.40 0.33 11.90
N ASP A 217 -7.64 0.77 12.12
CA ASP A 217 -8.79 -0.12 12.23
C ASP A 217 -9.37 -0.32 10.83
N ILE A 218 -9.36 -1.56 10.34
CA ILE A 218 -9.82 -1.94 9.01
C ILE A 218 -11.14 -2.70 9.18
N HIS A 219 -12.21 -2.16 8.61
CA HIS A 219 -13.53 -2.74 8.63
C HIS A 219 -13.91 -3.31 7.27
N TYR A 220 -14.29 -4.58 7.24
CA TYR A 220 -14.76 -5.23 6.01
C TYR A 220 -16.27 -5.07 5.82
N ASN A 221 -16.62 -4.19 4.86
CA ASN A 221 -17.96 -3.99 4.35
C ASN A 221 -18.20 -4.91 3.13
N SER A 222 -18.84 -6.04 3.36
CA SER A 222 -19.21 -7.02 2.33
C SER A 222 -20.60 -6.71 1.73
N ARG A 223 -20.69 -6.76 0.39
CA ARG A 223 -21.91 -6.40 -0.34
C ARG A 223 -22.19 -7.31 -1.54
N LEU A 224 -23.47 -7.55 -1.80
CA LEU A 224 -23.98 -8.27 -2.97
C LEU A 224 -25.32 -7.66 -3.34
N GLU A 225 -25.56 -7.40 -4.63
CA GLU A 225 -26.79 -6.77 -5.12
C GLU A 225 -27.09 -5.42 -4.44
N GLY A 226 -26.02 -4.67 -4.15
CA GLY A 226 -26.09 -3.38 -3.46
C GLY A 226 -26.53 -3.44 -1.99
N ARG A 227 -26.63 -4.63 -1.39
CA ARG A 227 -27.05 -4.84 0.01
C ARG A 227 -25.94 -5.46 0.84
N ASN A 228 -26.03 -5.30 2.16
CA ASN A 228 -25.15 -6.00 3.10
C ASN A 228 -25.29 -7.51 2.89
N PHE A 229 -24.16 -8.17 2.69
CA PHE A 229 -24.10 -9.60 2.46
C PHE A 229 -22.99 -10.19 3.31
N THR A 230 -23.18 -11.38 3.88
CA THR A 230 -22.16 -12.02 4.72
C THR A 230 -21.66 -13.28 4.01
N PRO A 231 -20.63 -13.18 3.13
CA PRO A 231 -20.09 -14.36 2.46
C PRO A 231 -19.47 -15.34 3.45
N ALA A 232 -19.46 -16.63 3.14
CA ALA A 232 -18.69 -17.61 3.91
C ALA A 232 -17.17 -17.42 3.68
N GLU A 233 -16.79 -16.96 2.49
CA GLU A 233 -15.41 -16.68 2.12
C GLU A 233 -14.89 -15.42 2.82
N LYS A 234 -13.67 -15.52 3.35
CA LYS A 234 -12.96 -14.36 3.91
C LYS A 234 -12.32 -13.55 2.78
N LEU A 235 -12.11 -12.27 3.03
CA LEU A 235 -11.47 -11.38 2.07
C LEU A 235 -9.94 -11.33 2.32
N PRO A 236 -9.11 -11.77 1.36
CA PRO A 236 -7.67 -11.64 1.49
C PRO A 236 -7.25 -10.17 1.32
N TYR A 237 -6.36 -9.71 2.18
CA TYR A 237 -5.83 -8.35 2.16
C TYR A 237 -4.31 -8.33 2.42
N ALA A 238 -3.67 -7.23 2.03
CA ALA A 238 -2.32 -6.88 2.42
C ALA A 238 -2.23 -5.37 2.67
N LEU A 239 -1.54 -4.98 3.74
CA LEU A 239 -1.26 -3.60 4.11
C LEU A 239 0.25 -3.45 4.30
N ALA A 240 0.88 -2.62 3.48
CA ALA A 240 2.24 -2.14 3.73
C ALA A 240 2.18 -0.80 4.47
N VAL A 241 2.96 -0.65 5.53
CA VAL A 241 3.11 0.61 6.28
C VAL A 241 4.60 0.92 6.40
N THR A 242 5.01 2.11 5.97
CA THR A 242 6.35 2.63 6.25
C THR A 242 6.25 3.82 7.19
N VAL A 243 7.12 3.86 8.20
CA VAL A 243 7.31 5.01 9.08
C VAL A 243 8.75 5.50 8.95
N TRP A 244 8.91 6.77 8.60
CA TRP A 244 10.20 7.47 8.62
C TRP A 244 10.28 8.37 9.84
N ALA A 245 11.39 8.27 10.57
CA ALA A 245 11.67 9.07 11.74
C ALA A 245 13.11 9.62 11.67
N LYS A 246 13.36 10.56 10.75
CA LYS A 246 14.69 11.15 10.48
C LYS A 246 15.44 11.70 11.71
N GLY A 247 14.74 11.94 12.82
CA GLY A 247 15.33 12.38 14.08
C GLY A 247 15.92 11.26 14.95
N ILE A 248 15.79 9.99 14.56
CA ILE A 248 16.23 8.82 15.33
C ILE A 248 17.07 7.93 14.42
N ALA A 249 18.37 7.87 14.65
CA ALA A 249 19.30 7.13 13.80
C ALA A 249 19.13 5.60 13.89
N ASP A 250 18.78 5.06 15.07
CA ASP A 250 18.60 3.63 15.32
C ASP A 250 17.12 3.22 15.39
N PHE A 251 16.25 3.92 14.64
CA PHE A 251 14.81 3.76 14.71
C PHE A 251 14.36 2.33 14.42
N TYR A 252 14.91 1.72 13.36
CA TYR A 252 14.65 0.35 12.98
C TYR A 252 14.91 -0.61 14.16
N ASP A 253 16.10 -0.52 14.75
CA ASP A 253 16.54 -1.40 15.84
C ASP A 253 15.67 -1.24 17.10
N GLN A 254 15.30 0.00 17.45
CA GLN A 254 14.43 0.25 18.60
C GLN A 254 13.05 -0.39 18.41
N VAL A 255 12.49 -0.28 17.20
CA VAL A 255 11.20 -0.90 16.86
C VAL A 255 11.30 -2.43 16.87
N VAL A 256 12.32 -3.01 16.24
CA VAL A 256 12.51 -4.47 16.21
C VAL A 256 12.66 -5.04 17.62
N ARG A 257 13.40 -4.36 18.51
CA ARG A 257 13.56 -4.79 19.92
C ARG A 257 12.23 -4.75 20.68
N LYS A 258 11.46 -3.67 20.54
CA LYS A 258 10.17 -3.50 21.21
C LYS A 258 9.12 -4.53 20.75
N TYR A 259 9.08 -4.79 19.44
CA TYR A 259 8.07 -5.66 18.83
C TYR A 259 8.59 -7.07 18.52
N ALA A 260 9.66 -7.53 19.17
CA ALA A 260 10.32 -8.81 18.89
C ALA A 260 9.40 -10.05 18.98
N THR A 261 8.27 -9.96 19.71
CA THR A 261 7.27 -11.03 19.84
C THR A 261 6.10 -10.90 18.86
N GLN A 262 6.00 -9.79 18.13
CA GLN A 262 4.88 -9.47 17.24
C GLN A 262 5.31 -9.32 15.77
N LEU A 263 6.53 -8.84 15.53
CA LEU A 263 7.09 -8.65 14.20
C LEU A 263 8.17 -9.69 13.94
N GLU A 264 8.16 -10.22 12.73
CA GLU A 264 9.20 -11.11 12.21
C GLU A 264 9.97 -10.37 11.11
N PRO A 265 11.30 -10.22 11.23
CA PRO A 265 12.11 -9.67 10.15
C PRO A 265 12.03 -10.57 8.92
N LEU A 266 11.68 -10.00 7.77
CA LEU A 266 11.64 -10.74 6.51
C LEU A 266 13.05 -11.09 6.06
N ARG A 267 13.36 -12.39 6.06
CA ARG A 267 14.66 -12.90 5.62
C ARG A 267 14.61 -13.33 4.16
N PRO A 268 15.62 -12.98 3.35
CA PRO A 268 15.75 -13.50 2.00
C PRO A 268 15.88 -15.03 2.03
N VAL A 269 15.12 -15.71 1.16
CA VAL A 269 15.29 -17.15 0.88
C VAL A 269 16.43 -17.35 -0.13
N VAL A 270 16.57 -16.40 -1.05
CA VAL A 270 17.64 -16.38 -2.05
C VAL A 270 18.17 -14.95 -2.15
N GLU A 271 19.47 -14.77 -2.00
CA GLU A 271 20.15 -13.53 -2.38
C GLU A 271 20.31 -13.51 -3.90
N ILE A 272 19.42 -12.80 -4.57
CA ILE A 272 19.56 -12.54 -6.01
C ILE A 272 20.55 -11.39 -6.11
N PRO A 273 21.73 -11.52 -6.75
CA PRO A 273 22.64 -10.39 -6.91
C PRO A 273 21.94 -9.30 -7.72
N ILE A 274 21.74 -8.15 -7.09
CA ILE A 274 20.74 -7.17 -7.54
C ILE A 274 21.32 -6.11 -8.49
N ARG A 275 22.63 -6.19 -8.80
CA ARG A 275 23.27 -5.34 -9.82
C ARG A 275 23.10 -5.93 -11.22
N THR A 276 22.19 -5.35 -12.00
CA THR A 276 22.22 -5.38 -13.48
C THR A 276 22.46 -3.98 -14.00
#